data_AF-A0AAD4SVC5-F1
#
_entry.id   AF-A0AAD4SVC5-F1
#
_cell.length_a   1.000
_cell.length_b   1.000
_cell.length_c   1.000
_cell.angle_alpha   90.00
_cell.angle_beta   90.00
_cell.angle_gamma   90.00
#
_symmetry.space_group_name_H-M   'P 1'
#
loop_
_entity.id
_entity.type
_entity.pdbx_description
1 polymer ?
#
loop_
_entity_poly.entity_id
_entity_poly.type
_entity_poly.pdbx_seq_one_letter_code
_entity_poly.pdbx_strand_id
1 'polypeptide(L)'
;MCCRSNPRPVDGFYSTYYVCNPSTRQYCPVVCESQKHEKGFEQHFSVSLAYDPLKSPHYKVFCLWLVSRPTIFTANYQIEIYSSETASWKLSGEVFSRMYRHYMSNGVFWNGSLHWIDTFFFGTFFYFNVDRELRMEMRMPVYDEKLYMKPKNFGECKGRLYLTLSPVHSPANFEILEMKTDYTGWSKRYVVNIQEVLLAYPEFDFYSSYQFDVLLVREVEGESPKNMILMRVEDKVIAYDLHDMSFKEIRKVTREYQENVAYQYIETLACV
;
A
#
# COMPACT_ATOMS: atom_id res chain seq x y z
N MET A 1 5.04 5.10 11.41
CA MET A 1 4.29 5.32 10.14
C MET A 1 5.17 6.04 9.15
N CYS A 2 5.13 5.72 7.86
CA CYS A 2 5.78 6.53 6.80
C CYS A 2 4.72 7.42 6.16
N CYS A 3 4.95 8.74 6.13
CA CYS A 3 4.03 9.75 5.62
C CYS A 3 4.69 10.55 4.50
N ARG A 4 3.91 10.99 3.52
CA ARG A 4 4.37 11.87 2.43
C ARG A 4 3.73 13.24 2.59
N SER A 5 4.49 14.32 2.41
CA SER A 5 3.91 15.67 2.33
C SER A 5 3.19 15.87 1.00
N ASN A 6 2.14 16.69 1.02
CA ASN A 6 1.58 17.23 -0.22
C ASN A 6 2.67 18.05 -0.94
N PRO A 7 2.85 17.90 -2.26
CA PRO A 7 3.79 18.71 -3.01
C PRO A 7 3.40 20.18 -2.84
N ARG A 8 4.34 21.04 -2.44
CA ARG A 8 4.11 22.49 -2.43
C ARG A 8 4.19 23.00 -3.87
N PRO A 9 3.27 23.89 -4.32
CA PRO A 9 3.28 24.39 -5.70
C PRO A 9 4.61 25.03 -6.14
N VAL A 10 5.41 25.49 -5.17
CA VAL A 10 6.65 26.25 -5.40
C VAL A 10 7.89 25.35 -5.53
N ASP A 11 7.86 24.12 -5.00
CA ASP A 11 9.06 23.25 -4.88
C ASP A 11 9.13 22.18 -5.98
N GLY A 12 8.36 22.30 -7.06
CA GLY A 12 8.24 21.27 -8.09
C GLY A 12 7.47 20.03 -7.61
N PHE A 13 7.41 18.97 -8.42
CA PHE A 13 6.64 17.74 -8.16
C PHE A 13 7.19 16.88 -7.01
N TYR A 14 8.05 17.42 -6.15
CA TYR A 14 8.76 16.67 -5.14
C TYR A 14 8.00 16.65 -3.82
N SER A 15 7.90 15.46 -3.23
CA SER A 15 7.30 15.27 -1.91
C SER A 15 8.36 14.84 -0.92
N THR A 16 8.32 15.40 0.27
CA THR A 16 9.16 14.98 1.39
C THR A 16 8.49 13.82 2.11
N TYR A 17 9.26 12.80 2.44
CA TYR A 17 8.79 11.67 3.24
C TYR A 17 9.25 11.81 4.68
N TYR A 18 8.41 11.40 5.62
CA TYR A 18 8.66 11.46 7.05
C TYR A 18 8.37 10.10 7.69
N VAL A 19 9.24 9.68 8.60
CA VAL A 19 8.89 8.66 9.58
C VAL A 19 8.27 9.38 10.77
N CYS A 20 6.99 9.11 11.01
CA CYS A 20 6.25 9.61 12.15
C CYS A 20 6.18 8.53 13.23
N ASN A 21 6.53 8.90 14.46
CA ASN A 21 6.17 8.16 15.66
C ASN A 21 4.84 8.74 16.19
N PRO A 22 3.71 8.03 16.03
CA PRO A 22 2.41 8.56 16.45
C PRO A 22 2.28 8.73 17.96
N SER A 23 2.99 7.92 18.76
CA SER A 23 2.95 7.95 20.22
C SER A 23 3.62 9.22 20.76
N THR A 24 4.72 9.65 20.15
CA THR A 24 5.46 10.87 20.56
C THR A 24 5.10 12.10 19.76
N ARG A 25 4.36 11.94 18.65
CA ARG A 25 4.09 12.99 17.64
C ARG A 25 5.37 13.61 17.07
N GLN A 26 6.45 12.84 17.03
CA GLN A 26 7.71 13.27 16.44
C GLN A 26 7.79 12.83 14.97
N TYR A 27 8.40 13.69 14.15
CA TYR A 27 8.55 13.50 12.72
C TYR A 27 10.03 13.57 12.36
N CYS A 28 10.53 12.54 11.68
CA CYS A 28 11.88 12.50 11.14
C CYS A 28 11.80 12.53 9.61
N PRO A 29 12.33 13.57 8.93
CA PRO A 29 12.42 13.56 7.48
C PRO A 29 13.34 12.42 7.03
N VAL A 30 12.88 11.65 6.04
CA VAL A 30 13.62 10.51 5.50
C VAL A 30 14.62 10.98 4.47
N VAL A 31 14.26 11.97 3.64
CA VAL A 31 15.04 12.29 2.44
C VAL A 31 15.64 13.68 2.57
N CYS A 32 16.96 13.79 2.39
CA CYS A 32 17.64 15.05 2.12
C CYS A 32 17.81 15.21 0.61
N GLU A 33 17.23 16.27 0.02
CA GLU A 33 17.23 16.51 -1.43
C GLU A 33 18.63 16.68 -2.04
N SER A 34 19.60 17.11 -1.23
CA SER A 34 20.99 17.30 -1.69
C SER A 34 21.67 15.98 -2.10
N GLN A 35 21.31 14.85 -1.48
CA GLN A 35 21.94 13.56 -1.78
C GLN A 35 21.41 12.89 -3.07
N LYS A 36 20.32 13.41 -3.64
CA LYS A 36 19.65 12.86 -4.84
C LYS A 36 20.52 13.02 -6.09
N HIS A 37 20.96 14.26 -6.32
CA HIS A 37 21.68 14.64 -7.54
C HIS A 37 23.11 14.14 -7.53
N GLU A 38 23.75 14.09 -6.36
CA GLU A 38 25.12 13.56 -6.21
C GLU A 38 25.22 12.07 -6.56
N LYS A 39 24.13 11.30 -6.42
CA LYS A 39 24.06 9.86 -6.70
C LYS A 39 23.47 9.51 -8.08
N GLY A 40 23.13 10.52 -8.89
CA GLY A 40 22.56 10.31 -10.23
C GLY A 40 21.12 9.77 -10.25
N PHE A 41 20.35 9.96 -9.17
CA PHE A 41 18.95 9.54 -9.13
C PHE A 41 18.03 10.57 -9.78
N GLU A 42 17.08 10.09 -10.60
CA GLU A 42 16.14 10.94 -11.32
C GLU A 42 14.90 11.26 -10.46
N GLN A 43 14.30 10.23 -9.84
CA GLN A 43 13.05 10.38 -9.10
C GLN A 43 12.87 9.31 -8.04
N HIS A 44 12.20 9.65 -6.93
CA HIS A 44 11.66 8.65 -6.02
C HIS A 44 10.42 7.98 -6.60
N PHE A 45 10.38 6.67 -6.56
CA PHE A 45 9.22 5.90 -6.95
C PHE A 45 8.37 5.48 -5.74
N SER A 46 9.01 4.94 -4.70
CA SER A 46 8.32 4.45 -3.49
C SER A 46 9.18 4.68 -2.25
N VAL A 47 8.55 5.00 -1.12
CA VAL A 47 9.22 5.03 0.20
C VAL A 47 8.42 4.19 1.17
N SER A 48 9.04 3.15 1.69
CA SER A 48 8.38 2.12 2.52
C SER A 48 9.12 1.94 3.84
N LEU A 49 8.37 1.68 4.91
CA LEU A 49 8.92 1.43 6.25
C LEU A 49 8.88 -0.07 6.52
N ALA A 50 10.00 -0.66 6.91
CA ALA A 50 10.07 -1.98 7.48
C ALA A 50 10.34 -1.85 8.98
N TYR A 51 9.36 -2.26 9.80
CA TYR A 51 9.47 -2.20 11.24
C TYR A 51 8.70 -3.34 11.88
N ASP A 52 9.40 -4.13 12.70
CA ASP A 52 8.83 -5.19 13.52
C ASP A 52 9.24 -4.92 14.98
N PRO A 53 8.38 -4.25 15.76
CA PRO A 53 8.70 -3.87 17.14
C PRO A 53 8.92 -5.09 18.05
N LEU A 54 8.47 -6.29 17.66
CA LEU A 54 8.70 -7.52 18.42
C LEU A 54 10.10 -8.10 18.20
N LYS A 55 10.76 -7.73 17.10
CA LYS A 55 12.11 -8.20 16.76
C LYS A 55 13.20 -7.19 17.08
N SER A 56 12.93 -5.90 16.88
CA SER A 56 13.94 -4.85 17.05
C SER A 56 13.30 -3.51 17.39
N PRO A 57 13.93 -2.69 18.27
CA PRO A 57 13.53 -1.30 18.44
C PRO A 57 13.85 -0.44 17.20
N HIS A 58 14.71 -0.93 16.30
CA HIS A 58 15.15 -0.22 15.11
C HIS A 58 14.25 -0.51 13.90
N TYR A 59 13.92 0.53 13.15
CA TYR A 59 13.28 0.46 11.84
C TYR A 59 14.29 0.64 10.71
N LYS A 60 13.90 0.18 9.52
CA LYS A 60 14.59 0.45 8.26
C LYS A 60 13.65 1.19 7.30
N VAL A 61 14.16 2.17 6.58
CA VAL A 61 13.41 2.86 5.52
C VAL A 61 13.97 2.45 4.17
N PHE A 62 13.08 2.13 3.24
CA PHE A 62 13.40 1.66 1.91
C PHE A 62 12.95 2.68 0.89
N CYS A 63 13.90 3.22 0.14
CA CYS A 63 13.64 4.09 -0.99
C CYS A 63 13.86 3.29 -2.28
N LEU A 64 12.80 3.21 -3.08
CA LEU A 64 12.88 2.70 -4.46
C LEU A 64 13.09 3.89 -5.39
N TRP A 65 14.27 3.96 -5.99
CA TRP A 65 14.71 5.05 -6.83
C TRP A 65 14.61 4.69 -8.30
N LEU A 66 14.18 5.65 -9.12
CA LEU A 66 14.35 5.62 -10.56
C LEU A 66 15.76 6.14 -10.89
N VAL A 67 16.58 5.30 -11.52
CA VAL A 67 18.00 5.62 -11.79
C VAL A 67 18.26 6.15 -13.20
N SER A 68 17.28 6.07 -14.09
CA SER A 68 17.39 6.58 -15.45
C SER A 68 16.02 7.02 -15.96
N ARG A 69 16.01 7.93 -16.94
CA ARG A 69 14.75 8.27 -17.63
C ARG A 69 14.09 6.98 -18.14
N PRO A 70 12.79 6.80 -17.86
CA PRO A 70 12.08 5.61 -18.29
C PRO A 70 11.96 5.63 -19.81
N THR A 71 12.02 4.44 -20.42
CA THR A 71 11.55 4.27 -21.79
C THR A 71 10.01 4.24 -21.79
N ILE A 72 9.40 4.08 -22.97
CA ILE A 72 7.94 4.01 -23.10
C ILE A 72 7.34 2.90 -22.21
N PHE A 73 8.08 1.80 -22.01
CA PHE A 73 7.57 0.62 -21.29
C PHE A 73 8.37 0.26 -20.05
N THR A 74 9.65 0.64 -19.95
CA THR A 74 10.54 0.14 -18.90
C THR A 74 11.22 1.26 -18.14
N ALA A 75 11.41 1.02 -16.84
CA ALA A 75 12.11 1.88 -15.91
C ALA A 75 13.12 1.05 -15.12
N ASN A 76 14.27 1.65 -14.84
CA ASN A 76 15.32 1.02 -14.04
C ASN A 76 15.25 1.54 -12.61
N TYR A 77 15.25 0.61 -11.66
CA TYR A 77 15.08 0.90 -10.26
C TYR A 77 16.28 0.43 -9.44
N GLN A 78 16.60 1.18 -8.38
CA GLN A 78 17.61 0.84 -7.38
C GLN A 78 17.01 1.01 -5.99
N ILE A 79 17.38 0.14 -5.06
CA ILE A 79 16.97 0.25 -3.67
C ILE A 79 18.08 0.92 -2.86
N GLU A 80 17.67 1.87 -2.02
CA GLU A 80 18.50 2.46 -0.97
C GLU A 80 17.81 2.26 0.38
N ILE A 81 18.59 1.85 1.38
CA ILE A 81 18.10 1.48 2.71
C ILE A 81 18.73 2.40 3.74
N TYR A 82 17.88 3.03 4.54
CA TYR A 82 18.28 3.64 5.80
C TYR A 82 18.10 2.66 6.94
N SER A 83 19.09 2.57 7.81
CA SER A 83 18.95 1.88 9.10
C SER A 83 18.94 2.90 10.23
N SER A 84 17.91 2.86 11.09
CA SER A 84 17.87 3.67 12.31
C SER A 84 18.87 3.19 13.37
N GLU A 85 19.38 1.96 13.26
CA GLU A 85 20.42 1.43 14.16
C GLU A 85 21.77 2.11 13.94
N THR A 86 22.16 2.29 12.68
CA THR A 86 23.44 2.88 12.30
C THR A 86 23.32 4.35 11.88
N ALA A 87 22.09 4.87 11.85
CA ALA A 87 21.74 6.20 11.34
C ALA A 87 22.35 6.50 9.96
N SER A 88 22.43 5.50 9.08
CA SER A 88 23.12 5.61 7.79
C SER A 88 22.33 5.01 6.64
N TRP A 89 22.61 5.53 5.44
CA TRP A 89 22.06 5.06 4.18
C TRP A 89 23.05 4.15 3.47
N LYS A 90 22.54 3.13 2.79
CA LYS A 90 23.33 2.27 1.89
C LYS A 90 22.52 1.87 0.65
N LEU A 91 23.21 1.69 -0.47
CA LEU A 91 22.64 1.04 -1.64
C LEU A 91 22.55 -0.46 -1.39
N SER A 92 21.46 -1.06 -1.87
CA SER A 92 21.18 -2.48 -1.67
C SER A 92 20.71 -3.14 -2.96
N GLY A 93 21.30 -4.29 -3.25
CA GLY A 93 21.05 -5.05 -4.47
C GLY A 93 21.50 -4.34 -5.75
N GLU A 94 21.23 -4.99 -6.87
CA GLU A 94 21.52 -4.49 -8.21
C GLU A 94 20.37 -3.67 -8.79
N VAL A 95 20.71 -2.79 -9.73
CA VAL A 95 19.72 -2.08 -10.56
C VAL A 95 18.87 -3.10 -11.30
N PHE A 96 17.56 -2.90 -11.35
CA PHE A 96 16.65 -3.81 -12.02
C PHE A 96 15.61 -3.09 -12.86
N SER A 97 15.26 -3.69 -14.00
CA SER A 97 14.28 -3.14 -14.92
C SER A 97 12.89 -3.71 -14.65
N ARG A 98 11.87 -2.85 -14.66
CA ARG A 98 10.45 -3.22 -14.57
C ARG A 98 9.61 -2.28 -15.42
N MET A 99 8.34 -2.65 -15.64
CA MET A 99 7.45 -1.78 -16.38
C MET A 99 7.21 -0.45 -15.65
N TYR A 100 7.20 0.65 -16.39
CA TYR A 100 7.08 1.99 -15.83
C TYR A 100 5.60 2.32 -15.50
N ARG A 101 5.32 2.92 -14.32
CA ARG A 101 3.99 3.40 -13.86
C ARG A 101 2.94 2.35 -13.49
N HIS A 102 3.34 1.11 -13.25
CA HIS A 102 2.36 0.07 -12.92
C HIS A 102 2.33 -0.35 -11.45
N TYR A 103 2.88 0.36 -10.46
CA TYR A 103 2.82 -0.11 -9.07
C TYR A 103 1.90 0.72 -8.18
N MET A 104 1.26 0.06 -7.20
CA MET A 104 0.75 0.76 -6.03
C MET A 104 1.93 1.42 -5.28
N SER A 105 1.76 2.68 -4.90
CA SER A 105 2.87 3.61 -4.63
C SER A 105 3.76 3.25 -3.43
N ASN A 106 3.25 2.52 -2.44
CA ASN A 106 3.99 2.15 -1.24
C ASN A 106 4.05 0.64 -1.05
N GLY A 107 5.20 0.15 -0.59
CA GLY A 107 5.41 -1.26 -0.29
C GLY A 107 4.79 -1.64 1.05
N VAL A 108 4.27 -2.86 1.14
CA VAL A 108 3.66 -3.42 2.36
C VAL A 108 4.65 -4.33 3.07
N PHE A 109 4.93 -4.04 4.34
CA PHE A 109 5.80 -4.88 5.16
C PHE A 109 5.00 -6.05 5.74
N TRP A 110 5.45 -7.27 5.46
CA TRP A 110 4.85 -8.50 5.94
C TRP A 110 5.90 -9.61 5.96
N ASN A 111 5.86 -10.50 6.95
CA ASN A 111 6.74 -11.69 6.99
C ASN A 111 8.25 -11.40 6.75
N GLY A 112 8.76 -10.30 7.33
CA GLY A 112 10.16 -9.88 7.19
C GLY A 112 10.55 -9.34 5.80
N SER A 113 9.57 -9.06 4.94
CA SER A 113 9.79 -8.60 3.57
C SER A 113 8.88 -7.42 3.22
N LEU A 114 9.33 -6.57 2.28
CA LEU A 114 8.49 -5.54 1.68
C LEU A 114 7.93 -6.02 0.34
N HIS A 115 6.66 -5.75 0.08
CA HIS A 115 5.95 -6.25 -1.09
C HIS A 115 5.43 -5.11 -1.94
N TRP A 116 5.53 -5.25 -3.27
CA TRP A 116 4.95 -4.32 -4.22
C TRP A 116 4.14 -5.10 -5.26
N ILE A 117 2.97 -4.56 -5.60
CA ILE A 117 2.09 -5.15 -6.60
C ILE A 117 1.90 -4.22 -7.79
N ASP A 118 1.71 -4.85 -8.94
CA ASP A 118 1.40 -4.19 -10.19
C ASP A 118 -0.11 -3.91 -10.30
N THR A 119 -0.50 -2.70 -10.71
CA THR A 119 -1.89 -2.23 -10.87
C THR A 119 -2.61 -2.83 -12.06
N PHE A 120 -1.89 -3.43 -12.99
CA PHE A 120 -2.40 -4.05 -14.21
C PHE A 120 -2.03 -5.53 -14.33
N PHE A 121 -1.44 -6.12 -13.29
CA PHE A 121 -1.12 -7.55 -13.21
C PHE A 121 -0.27 -8.04 -14.40
N PHE A 122 0.76 -7.28 -14.79
CA PHE A 122 1.71 -7.75 -15.79
C PHE A 122 2.81 -8.61 -15.14
N GLY A 123 2.81 -9.91 -15.43
CA GLY A 123 3.91 -10.83 -15.11
C GLY A 123 3.92 -11.34 -13.66
N THR A 124 4.95 -11.00 -12.89
CA THR A 124 5.11 -11.44 -11.49
C THR A 124 5.21 -10.23 -10.57
N PHE A 125 4.58 -10.34 -9.41
CA PHE A 125 4.81 -9.38 -8.33
C PHE A 125 6.16 -9.68 -7.67
N PHE A 126 6.71 -8.71 -6.95
CA PHE A 126 7.98 -8.90 -6.25
C PHE A 126 7.90 -8.48 -4.80
N TYR A 127 8.80 -9.06 -4.02
CA TYR A 127 9.05 -8.65 -2.66
C TYR A 127 10.56 -8.62 -2.41
N PHE A 128 10.94 -7.87 -1.39
CA PHE A 128 12.33 -7.68 -1.00
C PHE A 128 12.50 -8.18 0.43
N ASN A 129 13.34 -9.20 0.61
CA ASN A 129 13.68 -9.71 1.93
C ASN A 129 14.60 -8.70 2.63
N VAL A 130 14.16 -8.17 3.77
CA VAL A 130 14.81 -7.04 4.45
C VAL A 130 16.16 -7.40 5.07
N ASP A 131 16.35 -8.66 5.45
CA ASP A 131 17.57 -9.11 6.15
C ASP A 131 18.59 -9.70 5.19
N ARG A 132 18.13 -10.45 4.18
CA ARG A 132 19.00 -11.02 3.14
C ARG A 132 19.33 -10.02 2.05
N GLU A 133 18.55 -8.94 1.95
CA GLU A 133 18.66 -7.93 0.89
C GLU A 133 18.50 -8.51 -0.51
N LEU A 134 17.56 -9.45 -0.64
CA LEU A 134 17.30 -10.17 -1.89
C LEU A 134 15.91 -9.85 -2.42
N ARG A 135 15.86 -9.57 -3.71
CA ARG A 135 14.61 -9.49 -4.47
C ARG A 135 14.14 -10.91 -4.79
N MET A 136 12.87 -11.15 -4.51
CA MET A 136 12.17 -12.40 -4.75
C MET A 136 10.89 -12.13 -5.54
N GLU A 137 10.31 -13.18 -6.11
CA GLU A 137 9.07 -13.08 -6.88
C GLU A 137 7.92 -13.80 -6.16
N MET A 138 6.73 -13.24 -6.28
CA MET A 138 5.49 -13.88 -5.84
C MET A 138 4.51 -13.97 -7.00
N ARG A 139 3.77 -15.07 -7.03
CA ARG A 139 2.77 -15.31 -8.07
C ARG A 139 1.63 -14.31 -7.93
N MET A 140 1.12 -13.86 -9.06
CA MET A 140 -0.12 -13.10 -9.11
C MET A 140 -1.30 -13.99 -8.70
N PRO A 141 -2.38 -13.41 -8.18
CA PRO A 141 -3.62 -14.16 -7.99
C PRO A 141 -4.15 -14.68 -9.32
N VAL A 142 -4.83 -15.83 -9.30
CA VAL A 142 -5.58 -16.32 -10.46
C VAL A 142 -6.88 -15.52 -10.54
N TYR A 143 -7.16 -14.93 -11.68
CA TYR A 143 -8.39 -14.18 -11.93
C TYR A 143 -8.92 -14.44 -13.34
N ASP A 144 -10.20 -14.12 -13.57
CA ASP A 144 -10.79 -14.15 -14.90
C ASP A 144 -10.34 -12.90 -15.68
N GLU A 145 -9.47 -13.10 -16.67
CA GLU A 145 -8.93 -12.04 -17.53
C GLU A 145 -10.05 -11.26 -18.25
N LYS A 146 -11.20 -11.89 -18.52
CA LYS A 146 -12.33 -11.22 -19.19
C LYS A 146 -12.99 -10.15 -18.34
N LEU A 147 -12.85 -10.26 -17.02
CA LEU A 147 -13.45 -9.31 -16.08
C LEU A 147 -12.57 -8.06 -15.86
N TYR A 148 -11.34 -8.06 -16.41
CA TYR A 148 -10.37 -6.97 -16.25
C TYR A 148 -10.26 -6.53 -14.78
N MET A 149 -9.75 -7.41 -13.91
CA MET A 149 -9.55 -7.10 -12.49
C MET A 149 -8.58 -5.93 -12.30
N LYS A 150 -8.89 -5.05 -11.34
CA LYS A 150 -7.96 -4.02 -10.84
C LYS A 150 -7.79 -4.13 -9.33
N PRO A 151 -6.57 -3.90 -8.79
CA PRO A 151 -6.38 -3.87 -7.36
C PRO A 151 -7.00 -2.59 -6.78
N LYS A 152 -7.75 -2.75 -5.69
CA LYS A 152 -8.36 -1.66 -4.93
C LYS A 152 -7.62 -1.36 -3.63
N ASN A 153 -7.05 -2.40 -3.03
CA ASN A 153 -6.29 -2.29 -1.79
C ASN A 153 -5.25 -3.39 -1.74
N PHE A 154 -4.09 -3.07 -1.17
CA PHE A 154 -3.04 -4.01 -0.85
C PHE A 154 -2.44 -3.59 0.48
N GLY A 155 -2.48 -4.49 1.46
CA GLY A 155 -2.14 -4.13 2.83
C GLY A 155 -2.02 -5.34 3.73
N GLU A 156 -1.33 -5.15 4.86
CA GLU A 156 -1.22 -6.16 5.90
C GLU A 156 -2.17 -5.83 7.06
N CYS A 157 -2.75 -6.87 7.67
CA CYS A 157 -3.52 -6.75 8.89
C CYS A 157 -3.33 -8.01 9.75
N LYS A 158 -2.97 -7.82 11.02
CA LYS A 158 -2.78 -8.88 12.03
C LYS A 158 -1.89 -10.04 11.56
N GLY A 159 -0.78 -9.72 10.92
CA GLY A 159 0.19 -10.68 10.41
C GLY A 159 -0.22 -11.36 9.10
N ARG A 160 -1.24 -10.86 8.40
CA ARG A 160 -1.73 -11.43 7.14
C ARG A 160 -1.72 -10.39 6.03
N LEU A 161 -1.32 -10.80 4.83
CA LEU A 161 -1.25 -9.93 3.66
C LEU A 161 -2.48 -10.10 2.79
N TYR A 162 -3.19 -9.01 2.54
CA TYR A 162 -4.44 -8.98 1.79
C TYR A 162 -4.32 -8.20 0.48
N LEU A 163 -5.06 -8.66 -0.53
CA LEU A 163 -5.23 -8.02 -1.81
C LEU A 163 -6.71 -7.98 -2.17
N THR A 164 -7.24 -6.79 -2.40
CA THR A 164 -8.62 -6.59 -2.85
C THR A 164 -8.66 -6.33 -4.36
N LEU A 165 -9.46 -7.11 -5.09
CA LEU A 165 -9.61 -7.02 -6.55
C LEU A 165 -11.06 -6.70 -6.92
N SER A 166 -11.27 -5.74 -7.83
CA SER A 166 -12.60 -5.45 -8.37
C SER A 166 -12.61 -5.54 -9.90
N PRO A 167 -13.68 -6.08 -10.53
CA PRO A 167 -13.91 -5.94 -11.96
C PRO A 167 -14.07 -4.48 -12.36
N VAL A 168 -13.44 -4.08 -13.47
CA VAL A 168 -13.57 -2.71 -14.00
C VAL A 168 -15.02 -2.35 -14.33
N HIS A 169 -15.81 -3.31 -14.83
CA HIS A 169 -17.19 -3.10 -15.27
C HIS A 169 -18.25 -3.42 -14.20
N SER A 170 -17.83 -3.87 -13.01
CA SER A 170 -18.74 -4.12 -11.90
C SER A 170 -18.04 -3.82 -10.56
N PRO A 171 -17.62 -2.55 -10.34
CA PRO A 171 -16.85 -2.16 -9.17
C PRO A 171 -17.53 -2.43 -7.82
N ALA A 172 -18.86 -2.48 -7.78
CA ALA A 172 -19.63 -2.85 -6.58
C ALA A 172 -19.37 -4.28 -6.10
N ASN A 173 -18.85 -5.15 -6.97
CA ASN A 173 -18.41 -6.49 -6.64
C ASN A 173 -16.89 -6.51 -6.50
N PHE A 174 -16.37 -7.15 -5.47
CA PHE A 174 -14.92 -7.34 -5.34
C PHE A 174 -14.58 -8.57 -4.52
N GLU A 175 -13.37 -9.06 -4.71
CA GLU A 175 -12.81 -10.21 -4.03
C GLU A 175 -11.70 -9.78 -3.08
N ILE A 176 -11.64 -10.40 -1.90
CA ILE A 176 -10.53 -10.24 -0.97
C ILE A 176 -9.75 -11.55 -0.95
N LEU A 177 -8.46 -11.44 -1.27
CA LEU A 177 -7.51 -12.53 -1.33
C LEU A 177 -6.49 -12.38 -0.21
N GLU A 178 -6.05 -13.50 0.35
CA GLU A 178 -4.98 -13.57 1.35
C GLU A 178 -3.79 -14.34 0.78
N MET A 179 -2.58 -13.81 0.95
CA MET A 179 -1.37 -14.53 0.57
C MET A 179 -1.05 -15.62 1.59
N LYS A 180 -0.79 -16.84 1.12
CA LYS A 180 -0.29 -17.93 1.99
C LYS A 180 1.11 -17.60 2.51
N THR A 181 1.37 -17.92 3.77
CA THR A 181 2.64 -17.60 4.47
C THR A 181 3.89 -18.22 3.83
N ASP A 182 3.73 -19.29 3.07
CA ASP A 182 4.79 -19.98 2.31
C ASP A 182 4.96 -19.42 0.88
N TYR A 183 4.26 -18.34 0.53
CA TYR A 183 4.24 -17.72 -0.80
C TYR A 183 3.78 -18.65 -1.94
N THR A 184 3.11 -19.77 -1.64
CA THR A 184 2.65 -20.72 -2.68
C THR A 184 1.51 -20.17 -3.53
N GLY A 185 0.81 -19.13 -3.06
CA GLY A 185 -0.17 -18.39 -3.83
C GLY A 185 -1.22 -17.68 -2.98
N TRP A 186 -2.23 -17.16 -3.66
CA TRP A 186 -3.34 -16.41 -3.07
C TRP A 186 -4.54 -17.32 -2.81
N SER A 187 -5.16 -17.16 -1.64
CA SER A 187 -6.40 -17.82 -1.26
C SER A 187 -7.54 -16.81 -1.20
N LYS A 188 -8.63 -17.08 -1.94
CA LYS A 188 -9.85 -16.27 -1.88
C LYS A 188 -10.52 -16.43 -0.52
N ARG A 189 -10.74 -15.31 0.18
CA ARG A 189 -11.38 -15.28 1.50
C ARG A 189 -12.81 -14.80 1.44
N TYR A 190 -13.07 -13.73 0.68
CA TYR A 190 -14.39 -13.12 0.60
C TYR A 190 -14.73 -12.71 -0.82
N VAL A 191 -16.02 -12.78 -1.14
CA VAL A 191 -16.65 -12.14 -2.31
C VAL A 191 -17.65 -11.16 -1.74
N VAL A 192 -17.51 -9.89 -2.08
CA VAL A 192 -18.24 -8.79 -1.46
C VAL A 192 -19.04 -8.07 -2.52
N ASN A 193 -20.31 -7.81 -2.23
CA ASN A 193 -21.16 -6.95 -3.03
C ASN A 193 -21.63 -5.79 -2.16
N ILE A 194 -21.32 -4.57 -2.57
CA ILE A 194 -21.70 -3.35 -1.84
C ILE A 194 -22.78 -2.54 -2.55
N GLN A 195 -23.59 -3.19 -3.39
CA GLN A 195 -24.65 -2.51 -4.14
C GLN A 195 -25.61 -1.77 -3.20
N GLU A 196 -25.96 -2.37 -2.06
CA GLU A 196 -26.83 -1.73 -1.07
C GLU A 196 -26.20 -0.48 -0.44
N VAL A 197 -24.87 -0.48 -0.24
CA VAL A 197 -24.13 0.70 0.21
C VAL A 197 -24.26 1.80 -0.83
N LEU A 198 -24.00 1.49 -2.10
CA LEU A 198 -24.09 2.47 -3.18
C LEU A 198 -25.52 3.01 -3.37
N LEU A 199 -26.55 2.17 -3.17
CA LEU A 199 -27.95 2.61 -3.24
C LEU A 199 -28.34 3.53 -2.07
N ALA A 200 -27.77 3.31 -0.88
CA ALA A 200 -28.01 4.16 0.28
C ALA A 200 -27.38 5.56 0.14
N TYR A 201 -26.43 5.72 -0.78
CA TYR A 201 -25.82 7.00 -1.11
C TYR A 201 -25.92 7.27 -2.62
N PRO A 202 -27.08 7.71 -3.13
CA PRO A 202 -27.36 7.79 -4.57
C PRO A 202 -26.88 9.08 -5.26
N GLU A 203 -26.29 10.03 -4.54
CA GLU A 203 -25.68 11.25 -5.13
C GLU A 203 -24.44 10.95 -6.01
N PHE A 204 -24.10 9.66 -6.13
CA PHE A 204 -22.92 9.13 -6.77
C PHE A 204 -23.12 8.93 -8.27
N ASP A 205 -22.10 9.30 -9.04
CA ASP A 205 -22.01 8.94 -10.44
C ASP A 205 -21.64 7.46 -10.59
N PHE A 206 -22.65 6.64 -10.92
CA PHE A 206 -22.54 5.20 -11.18
C PHE A 206 -21.52 4.84 -12.26
N TYR A 207 -21.09 5.79 -13.11
CA TYR A 207 -20.19 5.52 -14.23
C TYR A 207 -18.71 5.71 -13.90
N SER A 208 -18.35 6.22 -12.71
CA SER A 208 -16.96 6.43 -12.35
C SER A 208 -16.34 5.18 -11.69
N SER A 209 -15.17 4.73 -12.18
CA SER A 209 -14.40 3.64 -11.54
C SER A 209 -13.86 3.98 -10.14
N TYR A 210 -14.18 5.18 -9.64
CA TYR A 210 -13.82 5.78 -8.36
C TYR A 210 -14.92 5.65 -7.29
N GLN A 211 -15.86 4.72 -7.46
CA GLN A 211 -17.04 4.56 -6.58
C GLN A 211 -16.70 4.42 -5.08
N PHE A 212 -15.57 3.79 -4.75
CA PHE A 212 -15.08 3.67 -3.37
C PHE A 212 -13.62 3.20 -3.35
N ASP A 213 -12.95 3.50 -2.23
CA ASP A 213 -11.62 3.00 -1.89
C ASP A 213 -11.73 2.06 -0.70
N VAL A 214 -11.24 0.82 -0.82
CA VAL A 214 -11.04 -0.05 0.34
C VAL A 214 -9.81 0.45 1.08
N LEU A 215 -10.00 0.88 2.33
CA LEU A 215 -8.94 1.45 3.16
C LEU A 215 -8.23 0.35 3.95
N LEU A 216 -9.00 -0.56 4.54
CA LEU A 216 -8.50 -1.58 5.45
C LEU A 216 -9.47 -2.77 5.53
N VAL A 217 -8.93 -3.98 5.61
CA VAL A 217 -9.64 -5.17 6.06
C VAL A 217 -9.16 -5.46 7.48
N ARG A 218 -10.06 -5.54 8.46
CA ARG A 218 -9.70 -5.76 9.87
C ARG A 218 -10.53 -6.89 10.49
N GLU A 219 -9.89 -7.67 11.35
CA GLU A 219 -10.59 -8.56 12.28
C GLU A 219 -10.88 -7.80 13.57
N VAL A 220 -12.16 -7.58 13.88
CA VAL A 220 -12.61 -6.97 15.14
C VAL A 220 -12.87 -8.08 16.16
N GLU A 221 -12.21 -7.98 17.31
CA GLU A 221 -12.39 -8.91 18.42
C GLU A 221 -13.66 -8.57 19.21
N GLY A 222 -14.44 -9.60 19.56
CA GLY A 222 -15.72 -9.56 20.25
C GLY A 222 -16.20 -10.98 20.58
N GLU A 223 -17.46 -11.14 21.02
CA GLU A 223 -18.04 -12.47 21.32
C GLU A 223 -17.96 -13.44 20.12
N SER A 224 -17.97 -12.90 18.90
CA SER A 224 -17.54 -13.57 17.68
C SER A 224 -16.61 -12.62 16.90
N PRO A 225 -15.46 -13.11 16.38
CA PRO A 225 -14.57 -12.28 15.57
C PRO A 225 -15.29 -11.87 14.29
N LYS A 226 -15.48 -10.56 14.10
CA LYS A 226 -16.13 -9.97 12.93
C LYS A 226 -15.08 -9.44 11.98
N ASN A 227 -15.14 -9.88 10.72
CA ASN A 227 -14.32 -9.30 9.67
C ASN A 227 -15.01 -8.03 9.16
N MET A 228 -14.33 -6.89 9.26
CA MET A 228 -14.85 -5.62 8.81
C MET A 228 -13.98 -5.03 7.71
N ILE A 229 -14.62 -4.46 6.70
CA ILE A 229 -13.98 -3.62 5.71
C ILE A 229 -14.24 -2.17 6.08
N LEU A 230 -13.19 -1.38 6.16
CA LEU A 230 -13.30 0.08 6.13
C LEU A 230 -13.16 0.53 4.70
N MET A 231 -14.18 1.22 4.21
CA MET A 231 -14.18 1.78 2.87
C MET A 231 -14.56 3.23 2.89
N ARG A 232 -13.97 3.99 1.98
CA ARG A 232 -14.36 5.36 1.73
C ARG A 232 -15.34 5.39 0.57
N VAL A 233 -16.48 6.00 0.80
CA VAL A 233 -17.55 6.19 -0.18
C VAL A 233 -17.83 7.71 -0.18
N GLU A 234 -17.35 8.41 -1.22
CA GLU A 234 -17.23 9.88 -1.29
C GLU A 234 -16.53 10.55 -0.11
N ASP A 235 -17.29 11.25 0.72
CA ASP A 235 -16.87 12.00 1.90
C ASP A 235 -17.13 11.21 3.17
N LYS A 236 -17.48 9.91 3.08
CA LYS A 236 -17.81 9.07 4.22
C LYS A 236 -16.85 7.91 4.34
N VAL A 237 -16.54 7.54 5.57
CA VAL A 237 -15.92 6.26 5.89
C VAL A 237 -17.01 5.33 6.43
N ILE A 238 -17.16 4.20 5.78
CA ILE A 238 -18.17 3.18 6.08
C ILE A 238 -17.45 1.95 6.62
N ALA A 239 -17.96 1.41 7.73
CA ALA A 239 -17.64 0.05 8.15
C ALA A 239 -18.66 -0.89 7.52
N TYR A 240 -18.16 -1.91 6.83
CA TYR A 240 -18.95 -3.00 6.27
C TYR A 240 -18.59 -4.29 6.99
N ASP A 241 -19.57 -4.95 7.60
CA ASP A 241 -19.43 -6.23 8.29
C ASP A 241 -19.56 -7.37 7.26
N LEU A 242 -18.50 -8.17 7.11
CA LEU A 242 -18.46 -9.29 6.16
C LEU A 242 -19.29 -10.51 6.59
N HIS A 243 -19.67 -10.61 7.86
CA HIS A 243 -20.50 -11.70 8.37
C HIS A 243 -21.98 -11.38 8.17
N ASP A 244 -22.40 -10.21 8.66
CA ASP A 244 -23.81 -9.80 8.63
C ASP A 244 -24.19 -9.10 7.31
N MET A 245 -23.21 -8.82 6.44
CA MET A 245 -23.36 -8.03 5.21
C MET A 245 -24.01 -6.66 5.45
N SER A 246 -23.82 -6.12 6.66
CA SER A 246 -24.40 -4.86 7.09
C SER A 246 -23.36 -3.74 7.06
N PHE A 247 -23.81 -2.49 6.99
CA PHE A 247 -22.90 -1.36 6.96
C PHE A 247 -23.35 -0.22 7.87
N LYS A 248 -22.37 0.56 8.31
CA LYS A 248 -22.59 1.74 9.15
C LYS A 248 -21.60 2.84 8.77
N GLU A 249 -22.09 4.07 8.67
CA GLU A 249 -21.24 5.26 8.58
C GLU A 249 -20.47 5.45 9.90
N ILE A 250 -19.15 5.57 9.82
CA ILE A 250 -18.29 5.84 10.98
C ILE A 250 -18.05 7.34 11.13
N ARG A 251 -17.72 8.01 10.02
CA ARG A 251 -17.41 9.44 10.01
C ARG A 251 -17.49 10.04 8.61
N LYS A 252 -17.61 11.37 8.55
CA LYS A 252 -17.34 12.16 7.35
C LYS A 252 -15.87 12.58 7.29
N VAL A 253 -15.35 12.74 6.08
CA VAL A 253 -13.96 13.08 5.74
C VAL A 253 -14.00 14.09 4.59
N THR A 254 -13.31 15.20 4.74
CA THR A 254 -13.19 16.23 3.70
C THR A 254 -12.52 15.67 2.44
N ARG A 255 -13.07 16.01 1.28
CA ARG A 255 -12.49 15.67 -0.03
C ARG A 255 -11.37 16.65 -0.35
N GLU A 256 -10.15 16.33 0.06
CA GLU A 256 -8.97 16.99 -0.50
C GLU A 256 -8.73 16.45 -1.93
N TYR A 257 -8.42 17.34 -2.87
CA TYR A 257 -8.43 17.11 -4.32
C TYR A 257 -7.31 16.18 -4.86
N GLN A 258 -6.65 15.37 -4.04
CA GLN A 258 -5.51 14.54 -4.47
C GLN A 258 -5.67 13.07 -4.08
N GLU A 259 -4.97 12.21 -4.84
CA GLU A 259 -4.94 10.75 -4.71
C GLU A 259 -4.92 10.34 -3.23
N ASN A 260 -5.99 9.66 -2.82
CA ASN A 260 -6.22 9.31 -1.42
C ASN A 260 -5.30 8.17 -1.00
N VAL A 261 -4.09 8.49 -0.56
CA VAL A 261 -3.18 7.51 0.01
C VAL A 261 -3.61 7.23 1.46
N ALA A 262 -4.36 6.15 1.67
CA ALA A 262 -4.53 5.59 3.00
C ALA A 262 -3.20 4.97 3.44
N TYR A 263 -2.56 5.54 4.46
CA TYR A 263 -1.34 4.95 5.03
C TYR A 263 -1.71 3.85 6.00
N GLN A 264 -1.07 2.69 5.83
CA GLN A 264 -1.21 1.59 6.77
C GLN A 264 -0.70 2.04 8.15
N TYR A 265 -1.58 1.97 9.15
CA TYR A 265 -1.20 2.14 10.54
C TYR A 265 -0.54 0.85 11.02
N ILE A 266 0.70 0.95 11.50
CA ILE A 266 1.40 -0.14 12.17
C ILE A 266 1.17 0.09 13.66
N GLU A 267 0.45 -0.82 14.30
CA GLU A 267 0.28 -0.81 15.75
C GLU A 267 1.61 -1.13 16.43
N THR A 268 2.02 -0.31 17.40
CA THR A 268 3.27 -0.48 18.13
C THR A 268 2.99 -0.55 19.62
N LEU A 269 3.44 -1.61 20.29
CA LEU A 269 3.41 -1.72 21.75
C LEU A 269 4.46 -0.83 22.44
N ALA A 270 5.33 -0.17 21.67
CA ALA A 270 6.34 0.72 22.18
C ALA A 270 5.74 2.11 22.47
N CYS A 271 5.59 2.45 23.76
CA CYS A 271 5.76 3.83 24.19
C CYS A 271 7.27 4.10 24.19
N VAL A 272 7.79 4.73 23.14
CA VAL A 272 9.12 5.33 23.20
C VAL A 272 8.98 6.74 23.77
#